data_AF-A0A480BS56-F1
#
_entry.id   AF-A0A480BS56-F1
#
_cell.length_a   1.000
_cell.length_b   1.000
_cell.length_c   1.000
_cell.angle_alpha   90.00
_cell.angle_beta   90.00
_cell.angle_gamma   90.00
#
_symmetry.space_group_name_H-M   'P 1'
#
loop_
_entity.id
_entity.type
_entity.pdbx_description
1 polymer ?
#
loop_
_entity_poly.entity_id
_entity_poly.type
_entity_poly.pdbx_seq_one_letter_code
_entity_poly.pdbx_strand_id
1 'polypeptide(L)' 'MDPSPPADLPSRAATLSVDLDAIAANYLWFAQRAAPAACAACVKADAYGLGLAPVARTLWN' A
#
# COMPACT_ATOMS: atom_id res chain seq x y z
N MET A 1 20.75 32.41 -11.09
CA MET A 1 20.31 31.22 -10.33
C MET A 1 18.94 31.60 -9.80
N ASP A 2 17.89 31.23 -10.53
CA ASP A 2 16.54 31.59 -10.10
C ASP A 2 16.18 30.86 -8.80
N PRO A 3 15.46 31.51 -7.87
CA PRO A 3 15.03 30.85 -6.64
C PRO A 3 14.10 29.70 -7.00
N SER A 4 14.31 28.54 -6.36
CA SER A 4 13.35 27.43 -6.47
C SER A 4 11.98 27.90 -5.97
N PRO A 5 10.90 27.51 -6.66
CA PRO A 5 9.55 27.90 -6.25
C PRO A 5 9.24 27.39 -4.83
N PRO A 6 8.41 28.12 -4.06
CA PRO A 6 8.03 27.72 -2.71
C PRO A 6 7.39 26.33 -2.73
N ALA A 7 7.82 25.48 -1.80
CA ALA A 7 7.46 24.05 -1.74
C ALA A 7 5.96 23.76 -1.51
N ASP A 8 5.15 24.79 -1.23
CA ASP A 8 3.76 24.68 -0.76
C ASP A 8 2.69 24.92 -1.84
N LEU A 9 3.06 25.01 -3.12
CA LEU A 9 2.04 25.01 -4.17
C LEU A 9 1.41 23.61 -4.26
N PRO A 10 0.07 23.47 -4.15
CA PRO A 10 -0.58 22.17 -4.24
C PRO A 10 -0.18 21.51 -5.55
N SER A 11 0.36 20.28 -5.45
CA SER A 11 0.79 19.56 -6.64
C SER A 11 -0.41 19.37 -7.56
N ARG A 12 -0.26 19.70 -8.84
CA ARG A 12 -1.27 19.43 -9.87
C ARG A 12 -1.32 17.94 -10.26
N ALA A 13 -0.69 17.06 -9.47
CA ALA A 13 -0.63 15.63 -9.70
C ALA A 13 -1.91 14.95 -9.24
N ALA A 14 -2.29 13.87 -9.92
CA ALA A 14 -3.39 13.02 -9.48
C ALA A 14 -3.04 12.30 -8.17
N THR A 15 -4.01 12.18 -7.27
CA THR A 15 -3.85 11.52 -5.97
C THR A 15 -4.55 10.16 -5.96
N LEU A 16 -3.88 9.14 -5.42
CA LEU A 16 -4.46 7.82 -5.13
C LEU A 16 -4.66 7.68 -3.62
N SER A 17 -5.89 7.43 -3.19
CA SER A 17 -6.18 7.05 -1.80
C SER A 17 -6.28 5.52 -1.72
N VAL A 18 -5.51 4.91 -0.82
CA VAL A 18 -5.50 3.46 -0.59
C VAL A 18 -6.00 3.17 0.81
N ASP A 19 -7.01 2.31 0.91
CA ASP A 19 -7.52 1.81 2.18
C ASP A 19 -6.69 0.60 2.63
N LEU A 20 -5.90 0.79 3.69
CA LEU A 20 -5.04 -0.26 4.25
C LEU A 20 -5.81 -1.26 5.11
N ASP A 21 -6.92 -0.84 5.74
CA ASP A 21 -7.75 -1.72 6.55
C ASP A 21 -8.47 -2.75 5.66
N ALA A 22 -8.92 -2.31 4.48
CA ALA A 22 -9.46 -3.20 3.46
C ALA A 22 -8.42 -4.24 2.99
N ILE A 23 -7.15 -3.86 2.84
CA ILE A 23 -6.07 -4.79 2.46
C ILE A 23 -5.86 -5.83 3.57
N ALA A 24 -5.81 -5.41 4.83
CA ALA A 24 -5.67 -6.32 5.97
C ALA A 24 -6.84 -7.31 6.06
N ALA A 25 -8.08 -6.81 5.93
CA ALA A 25 -9.29 -7.63 5.97
C ALA A 25 -9.31 -8.69 4.85
N ASN A 26 -8.92 -8.29 3.63
CA ASN A 26 -8.81 -9.20 2.50
C ASN A 26 -7.76 -10.29 2.74
N TYR A 27 -6.58 -9.92 3.25
CA TYR A 27 -5.54 -10.89 3.58
C TYR A 27 -6.03 -11.91 4.62
N LEU A 28 -6.62 -11.44 5.72
CA LEU A 28 -7.16 -12.32 6.77
C LEU A 28 -8.24 -13.26 6.24
N TRP A 29 -9.10 -12.79 5.33
CA TRP A 29 -10.14 -13.60 4.71
C TRP A 29 -9.55 -14.78 3.90
N PHE A 30 -8.46 -14.53 3.16
CA PHE A 30 -7.74 -15.58 2.42
C PHE A 30 -6.95 -16.48 3.36
N ALA A 31 -6.27 -15.93 4.37
CA ALA A 31 -5.48 -16.69 5.33
C ALA A 31 -6.35 -17.71 6.10
N GLN A 32 -7.55 -17.30 6.52
CA GLN A 32 -8.52 -18.19 7.18
C GLN A 32 -8.96 -19.35 6.28
N ARG A 33 -9.10 -19.12 4.97
CA ARG A 33 -9.52 -20.14 3.99
C ARG A 33 -8.40 -21.06 3.55
N ALA A 34 -7.17 -20.54 3.57
CA ALA A 34 -5.99 -21.33 3.26
C ALA A 34 -5.67 -22.35 4.35
N ALA A 35 -6.15 -22.13 5.59
CA ALA A 35 -5.89 -23.01 6.72
C ALA A 35 -6.21 -24.50 6.39
N PRO A 36 -5.29 -25.43 6.71
CA PRO A 36 -4.10 -25.27 7.52
C PRO A 36 -2.83 -24.79 6.77
N ALA A 37 -2.92 -24.54 5.46
CA ALA A 37 -1.79 -24.06 4.68
C ALA A 37 -1.42 -22.61 5.03
N ALA A 38 -0.15 -22.28 4.89
CA ALA A 38 0.32 -20.90 5.04
C ALA A 38 -0.17 -20.03 3.87
N CYS A 39 -0.62 -18.82 4.18
CA CYS A 39 -1.01 -17.81 3.19
C CYS A 39 0.02 -16.69 3.13
N ALA A 40 0.65 -16.51 1.98
CA ALA A 40 1.61 -15.43 1.74
C ALA A 40 0.94 -14.25 1.04
N ALA A 41 1.36 -13.04 1.39
CA ALA A 41 1.03 -11.83 0.65
C ALA A 41 2.08 -11.56 -0.45
N CYS A 42 1.67 -11.60 -1.71
CA CYS A 42 2.51 -11.16 -2.82
C CYS A 42 2.46 -9.63 -2.89
N VAL A 43 3.63 -8.95 -2.86
CA VAL A 43 3.73 -7.48 -2.89
C VAL A 43 4.71 -6.98 -3.97
N LYS A 44 4.77 -7.69 -5.11
CA LYS A 44 5.64 -7.30 -6.23
C LYS A 44 5.24 -5.94 -6.82
N ALA A 45 6.17 -5.30 -7.53
CA ALA A 45 5.93 -4.04 -8.25
C ALA A 45 5.32 -2.95 -7.36
N ASP A 46 5.99 -2.64 -6.24
CA ASP A 46 5.55 -1.63 -5.28
C ASP A 46 4.15 -1.91 -4.68
N ALA A 47 3.93 -3.17 -4.27
CA ALA A 47 2.61 -3.67 -3.89
C ALA A 47 1.54 -3.38 -4.98
N TYR A 48 1.87 -3.70 -6.23
CA TYR A 48 1.01 -3.46 -7.40
C TYR A 48 0.64 -1.97 -7.59
N GLY A 49 1.56 -1.06 -7.24
CA GLY A 49 1.39 0.39 -7.35
C GLY A 49 0.60 1.03 -6.21
N LEU A 50 0.31 0.28 -5.14
CA LEU A 50 -0.40 0.79 -3.96
C LEU A 50 0.55 1.41 -2.92
N GLY A 51 1.86 1.23 -3.09
CA GLY A 51 2.89 1.69 -2.17
C GLY A 51 3.37 0.56 -1.25
N LEU A 52 4.60 0.10 -1.47
CA LEU A 52 5.16 -1.08 -0.81
C LEU A 52 5.25 -0.93 0.70
N ALA A 53 5.80 0.18 1.18
CA ALA A 53 6.08 0.36 2.60
C ALA A 53 4.81 0.33 3.48
N PRO A 54 3.74 1.10 3.20
CA PRO A 54 2.51 1.02 3.99
C PRO A 54 1.81 -0.34 3.87
N VAL A 55 1.75 -0.93 2.66
CA VAL A 55 1.10 -2.23 2.45
C VAL A 55 1.86 -3.35 3.16
N ALA A 56 3.18 -3.43 3.01
CA ALA A 56 3.99 -4.47 3.66
C ALA A 56 3.91 -4.39 5.19
N ARG A 57 3.91 -3.18 5.76
CA ARG A 57 3.71 -3.01 7.21
C ARG A 57 2.34 -3.49 7.67
N THR A 58 1.30 -3.19 6.89
CA THR A 58 -0.08 -3.62 7.20
C THR A 58 -0.20 -5.15 7.20
N LEU A 59 0.51 -5.84 6.31
CA LEU A 59 0.42 -7.30 6.14
C LEU A 59 1.39 -8.12 7.01
N TRP A 60 2.36 -7.47 7.66
CA TRP A 60 3.35 -8.14 8.51
C TRP A 60 2.90 -8.28 9.98
N ASN A 61 2.02 -7.37 10.43
CA ASN A 61 1.45 -7.39 11.78
C ASN A 61 0.40 -8.50 11.94
#